data_AF-A0A353RBM8-F1
#
_entry.id   AF-A0A353RBM8-F1
#
_cell.length_a   1.000
_cell.length_b   1.000
_cell.length_c   1.000
_cell.angle_alpha   90.00
_cell.angle_beta   90.00
_cell.angle_gamma   90.00
#
_symmetry.space_group_name_H-M   'P 1'
#
loop_
_entity.id
_entity.type
_entity.pdbx_description
1 polymer ?
#
loop_
_entity_poly.entity_id
_entity_poly.type
_entity_poly.pdbx_seq_one_letter_code
_entity_poly.pdbx_strand_id
1 'polypeptide(L)'
;MPSQAERAVIKKDFREIWDSRMARGTVLAVPLVLVVALPIVFLVMINTVPPSGMNGVDQMMRLLPAQARGLTPRQGMMYLMTDLLFPAFFLMIPLMASSVAAASSFVGEKERGTLPTLLLTPMSVKRIFHAKTLGCVLLSAIVTAISFVVFAVIVSVGDILLGLPFFLNWSWLALILFLTPAVTVFGVVFMVMVSARSKSYVESVQTSGYLVLP
;
A
#
# COMPACT_ATOMS: atom_id res chain seq x y z
N MET A 1 17.63 -6.95 18.00
CA MET A 1 17.81 -7.55 16.66
C MET A 1 17.21 -8.95 16.67
N PRO A 2 16.49 -9.38 15.62
CA PRO A 2 15.87 -10.70 15.60
C PRO A 2 16.92 -11.81 15.61
N SER A 3 16.68 -12.85 16.40
CA SER A 3 17.49 -14.07 16.50
C SER A 3 17.48 -14.85 15.17
N GLN A 4 18.42 -15.79 14.99
CA GLN A 4 18.50 -16.59 13.76
C GLN A 4 17.19 -17.35 13.47
N ALA A 5 16.53 -17.85 14.51
CA ALA A 5 15.25 -18.54 14.38
C ALA A 5 14.12 -17.60 13.90
N GLU A 6 14.04 -16.38 14.44
CA GLU A 6 13.04 -15.38 14.01
C GLU A 6 13.27 -14.95 12.55
N ARG A 7 14.53 -14.76 12.13
CA ARG A 7 14.86 -14.47 10.73
C ARG A 7 14.48 -15.60 9.78
N ALA A 8 14.61 -16.85 10.22
CA ALA A 8 14.21 -18.01 9.43
C ALA A 8 12.70 -18.04 9.21
N VAL A 9 11.89 -17.73 10.24
CA VAL A 9 10.43 -17.61 10.10
C VAL A 9 10.06 -16.49 9.14
N ILE A 10 10.67 -15.31 9.27
CA ILE A 10 10.40 -14.18 8.36
C ILE A 10 10.72 -14.54 6.91
N LYS A 11 11.88 -15.18 6.66
CA LYS A 11 12.30 -15.60 5.31
C LYS A 11 11.38 -16.68 4.73
N LYS A 12 10.89 -17.59 5.57
CA LYS A 12 9.90 -18.60 5.22
C LYS A 12 8.58 -17.93 4.81
N ASP A 13 8.03 -17.05 5.65
CA ASP A 13 6.76 -16.35 5.39
C ASP A 13 6.84 -15.51 4.10
N PHE A 14 7.97 -14.82 3.87
CA PHE A 14 8.22 -14.08 2.63
C PHE A 14 8.15 -14.99 1.40
N ARG A 15 8.76 -16.18 1.48
CA ARG A 15 8.74 -17.16 0.40
C ARG A 15 7.35 -17.72 0.17
N GLU A 16 6.60 -18.03 1.22
CA GLU A 16 5.23 -18.53 1.09
C GLU A 16 4.30 -17.52 0.38
N ILE A 17 4.45 -16.22 0.67
CA ILE A 17 3.69 -15.16 -0.01
C ILE A 17 4.10 -15.06 -1.48
N TRP A 18 5.40 -15.15 -1.77
CA TRP A 18 5.90 -15.06 -3.13
C TRP A 18 5.57 -16.29 -3.99
N ASP A 19 5.54 -17.48 -3.39
CA ASP A 19 5.20 -18.73 -4.06
C ASP A 19 3.69 -18.87 -4.27
N SER A 20 2.87 -18.24 -3.42
CA SER A 20 1.42 -18.18 -3.59
C SER A 20 1.03 -17.25 -4.74
N ARG A 21 0.54 -17.81 -5.84
CA ARG A 21 0.09 -17.05 -7.02
C ARG A 21 -0.98 -16.01 -6.67
N MET A 22 -1.87 -16.34 -5.75
CA MET A 22 -2.93 -15.46 -5.29
C MET A 22 -2.38 -14.32 -4.41
N ALA A 23 -1.55 -14.64 -3.41
CA ALA A 23 -0.98 -13.62 -2.51
C ALA A 23 -0.07 -12.64 -3.27
N ARG A 24 0.84 -13.18 -4.09
CA ARG A 24 1.71 -12.39 -4.96
C ARG A 24 0.91 -11.53 -5.93
N GLY A 25 -0.16 -12.09 -6.52
CA GLY A 25 -1.06 -11.38 -7.40
C GLY A 25 -1.68 -10.16 -6.72
N THR A 26 -2.29 -10.32 -5.54
CA THR A 26 -2.92 -9.22 -4.81
C THR A 26 -1.92 -8.15 -4.37
N VAL A 27 -0.76 -8.56 -3.83
CA VAL A 27 0.29 -7.64 -3.34
C VAL A 27 0.89 -6.81 -4.48
N LEU A 28 1.01 -7.36 -5.69
CA LEU A 28 1.54 -6.65 -6.86
C LEU A 28 0.47 -5.89 -7.65
N ALA A 29 -0.75 -6.42 -7.75
CA ALA A 29 -1.81 -5.82 -8.55
C ALA A 29 -2.24 -4.45 -7.99
N VAL A 30 -2.36 -4.31 -6.67
CA VAL A 30 -2.79 -3.06 -6.05
C VAL A 30 -1.81 -1.90 -6.34
N PRO A 31 -0.49 -2.03 -6.08
CA PRO A 31 0.48 -1.01 -6.50
C PRO A 31 0.51 -0.77 -8.01
N LEU A 32 0.45 -1.82 -8.83
CA LEU A 32 0.49 -1.67 -10.28
C LEU A 32 -0.69 -0.84 -10.79
N VAL A 33 -1.89 -1.05 -10.25
CA VAL A 33 -3.07 -0.30 -10.68
C VAL A 33 -3.04 1.12 -10.11
N LEU A 34 -2.88 1.26 -8.79
CA LEU A 34 -3.08 2.54 -8.10
C LEU A 34 -1.90 3.51 -8.24
N VAL A 35 -0.68 3.00 -8.36
CA VAL A 35 0.55 3.81 -8.38
C VAL A 35 1.19 3.87 -9.76
N VAL A 36 0.97 2.88 -10.63
CA VAL A 36 1.55 2.88 -11.98
C VAL A 36 0.49 3.25 -13.02
N ALA A 37 -0.51 2.40 -13.21
CA ALA A 37 -1.49 2.59 -14.27
C ALA A 37 -2.27 3.91 -14.10
N LEU A 38 -2.78 4.16 -12.90
CA LEU A 38 -3.63 5.31 -12.63
C LEU A 38 -2.88 6.64 -12.83
N PRO A 39 -1.69 6.88 -12.22
CA PRO A 39 -0.95 8.13 -12.46
C PRO A 39 -0.52 8.31 -13.92
N ILE A 40 -0.14 7.24 -14.62
CA ILE A 40 0.20 7.31 -16.06
C ILE A 40 -1.03 7.74 -16.87
N VAL A 41 -2.20 7.14 -16.63
CA VAL A 41 -3.44 7.49 -17.33
C VAL A 41 -3.79 8.95 -17.08
N PHE A 42 -3.72 9.42 -15.83
CA PHE A 42 -3.99 10.81 -15.51
C PHE A 42 -2.99 11.77 -16.17
N LEU A 43 -1.70 11.44 -16.15
CA LEU A 43 -0.66 12.25 -16.79
C LEU A 43 -0.92 12.36 -18.30
N VAL A 44 -1.21 11.25 -18.98
CA VAL A 44 -1.52 11.23 -20.41
C VAL A 44 -2.78 12.06 -20.69
N MET A 45 -3.85 11.87 -19.91
CA MET A 45 -5.09 12.63 -20.06
C MET A 45 -4.87 14.14 -19.91
N ILE A 46 -4.16 14.58 -18.88
CA ILE A 46 -3.91 16.01 -18.61
C ILE A 46 -3.09 16.66 -19.75
N ASN A 47 -2.17 15.91 -20.34
CA ASN A 47 -1.32 16.42 -21.43
C ASN A 47 -2.01 16.38 -22.80
N THR A 48 -2.83 15.37 -23.07
CA THR A 48 -3.44 15.15 -24.40
C THR A 48 -4.79 15.84 -24.56
N VAL A 49 -5.61 15.88 -23.50
CA VAL A 49 -6.95 16.43 -23.56
C VAL A 49 -6.92 17.92 -23.23
N PRO A 50 -7.52 18.80 -24.06
CA PRO A 50 -7.65 20.20 -23.72
C PRO A 50 -8.61 20.36 -22.53
N PRO A 51 -8.34 21.27 -21.57
CA PRO A 51 -9.19 21.47 -20.39
C PRO A 51 -10.66 21.75 -20.69
N SER A 52 -10.96 22.35 -21.86
CA SER A 52 -12.31 22.63 -22.35
C SER A 52 -13.10 21.37 -22.75
N GLY A 53 -12.45 20.24 -22.98
CA GLY A 53 -13.08 18.95 -23.28
C GLY A 53 -13.26 18.03 -22.07
N MET A 54 -12.81 18.45 -20.89
CA MET A 54 -12.89 17.65 -19.66
C MET A 54 -14.03 18.15 -18.79
N ASN A 55 -15.05 17.29 -18.59
CA ASN A 55 -16.14 17.60 -17.67
C ASN A 55 -15.64 17.67 -16.22
N GLY A 56 -16.02 18.73 -15.50
CA GLY A 56 -15.72 18.88 -14.07
C GLY A 56 -14.40 19.59 -13.73
N VAL A 57 -13.64 20.07 -14.73
CA VAL A 57 -12.42 20.85 -14.48
C VAL A 57 -12.71 22.09 -13.65
N ASP A 58 -13.79 22.82 -13.94
CA ASP A 58 -14.16 24.02 -13.17
C ASP A 58 -14.43 23.71 -11.70
N GLN A 59 -15.04 22.55 -11.42
CA GLN A 59 -15.31 22.11 -10.05
C GLN A 59 -14.03 21.69 -9.33
N MET A 60 -13.13 21.00 -10.03
CA MET A 60 -11.80 20.67 -9.51
C MET A 60 -11.00 21.95 -9.20
N MET A 61 -10.99 22.93 -10.10
CA MET A 61 -10.26 24.19 -9.89
C MET A 61 -10.78 24.99 -8.68
N ARG A 62 -12.05 24.83 -8.29
CA ARG A 62 -12.60 25.42 -7.05
C ARG A 62 -12.04 24.78 -5.77
N LEU A 63 -11.57 23.54 -5.85
CA LEU A 63 -10.94 22.83 -4.73
C LEU A 63 -9.46 23.20 -4.56
N LEU A 64 -8.88 24.02 -5.46
CA LEU A 64 -7.49 24.44 -5.34
C LEU A 64 -7.29 25.30 -4.08
N PRO A 65 -6.25 25.00 -3.29
CA PRO A 65 -5.88 25.85 -2.16
C PRO A 65 -5.49 27.25 -2.65
N ALA A 66 -5.65 28.26 -1.78
CA ALA A 66 -5.40 29.66 -2.13
C ALA A 66 -4.00 29.91 -2.73
N GLN A 67 -3.03 29.09 -2.34
CA GLN A 67 -1.63 29.12 -2.78
C GLN A 67 -1.45 28.67 -4.25
N ALA A 68 -2.39 27.88 -4.79
CA ALA A 68 -2.33 27.28 -6.12
C ALA A 68 -3.29 27.93 -7.14
N ARG A 69 -3.98 29.03 -6.76
CA ARG A 69 -4.96 29.71 -7.62
C ARG A 69 -4.37 30.41 -8.86
N GLY A 70 -3.04 30.57 -8.94
CA GLY A 70 -2.33 31.13 -10.10
C GLY A 70 -1.88 30.08 -11.12
N LEU A 71 -2.12 28.79 -10.88
CA LEU A 71 -1.71 27.72 -11.79
C LEU A 71 -2.62 27.64 -13.01
N THR A 72 -2.05 27.22 -14.14
CA THR A 72 -2.85 26.87 -15.32
C THR A 72 -3.78 25.69 -15.00
N PRO A 73 -4.91 25.51 -15.72
CA PRO A 73 -5.84 24.41 -15.45
C PRO A 73 -5.17 23.03 -15.42
N ARG A 74 -4.18 22.79 -16.30
CA ARG A 74 -3.41 21.53 -16.34
C ARG A 74 -2.55 21.33 -15.10
N GLN A 75 -1.84 22.38 -14.68
CA GLN A 75 -1.04 22.38 -13.47
C GLN A 75 -1.89 22.20 -12.22
N GLY A 76 -3.05 22.87 -12.16
CA GLY A 76 -4.02 22.73 -11.07
C GLY A 76 -4.57 21.31 -10.94
N MET A 77 -4.91 20.67 -12.07
CA MET A 77 -5.34 19.26 -12.07
C MET A 77 -4.24 18.33 -11.57
N MET A 78 -3.00 18.48 -12.05
CA MET A 78 -1.87 17.68 -11.58
C MET A 78 -1.60 17.88 -10.08
N TYR A 79 -1.67 19.12 -9.60
CA TYR A 79 -1.52 19.46 -8.19
C TYR A 79 -2.59 18.76 -7.34
N LEU A 80 -3.87 18.84 -7.72
CA LEU A 80 -4.96 18.19 -6.99
C LEU A 80 -4.83 16.67 -6.99
N MET A 81 -4.47 16.07 -8.12
CA MET A 81 -4.26 14.62 -8.18
C MET A 81 -3.15 14.21 -7.21
N THR A 82 -2.07 14.97 -7.15
CA THR A 82 -0.88 14.60 -6.38
C THR A 82 -0.98 14.93 -4.89
N ASP A 83 -1.75 15.96 -4.52
CA ASP A 83 -1.86 16.43 -3.13
C ASP A 83 -3.14 15.96 -2.43
N LEU A 84 -4.18 15.55 -3.19
CA LEU A 84 -5.45 15.10 -2.63
C LEU A 84 -5.73 13.62 -2.91
N LEU A 85 -5.57 13.17 -4.17
CA LEU A 85 -6.06 11.87 -4.62
C LEU A 85 -5.03 10.74 -4.47
N PHE A 86 -3.79 10.96 -4.94
CA PHE A 86 -2.70 10.00 -4.84
C PHE A 86 -2.27 9.67 -3.40
N PRO A 87 -2.26 10.60 -2.43
CA PRO A 87 -2.02 10.28 -1.02
C PRO A 87 -2.98 9.21 -0.48
N ALA A 88 -4.28 9.34 -0.79
CA ALA A 88 -5.29 8.39 -0.35
C ALA A 88 -5.08 7.00 -0.99
N PHE A 89 -4.81 6.95 -2.29
CA PHE A 89 -4.52 5.69 -2.98
C PHE A 89 -3.22 5.04 -2.55
N PHE A 90 -2.21 5.85 -2.25
CA PHE A 90 -0.93 5.33 -1.75
C PHE A 90 -1.11 4.61 -0.42
N LEU A 91 -1.95 5.11 0.49
CA LEU A 91 -2.23 4.47 1.78
C LEU A 91 -2.98 3.13 1.67
N MET A 92 -3.66 2.86 0.55
CA MET A 92 -4.26 1.55 0.32
C MET A 92 -3.20 0.44 0.15
N ILE A 93 -2.00 0.78 -0.32
CA ILE A 93 -0.90 -0.17 -0.56
C ILE A 93 -0.39 -0.80 0.74
N PRO A 94 0.11 -0.04 1.73
CA PRO A 94 0.58 -0.62 2.99
C PRO A 94 -0.54 -1.37 3.71
N LEU A 95 -1.80 -0.91 3.59
CA LEU A 95 -2.96 -1.56 4.19
C LEU A 95 -3.25 -2.93 3.56
N MET A 96 -3.28 -3.01 2.23
CA MET A 96 -3.49 -4.27 1.52
C MET A 96 -2.30 -5.22 1.68
N ALA A 97 -1.07 -4.71 1.53
CA ALA A 97 0.13 -5.50 1.66
C ALA A 97 0.27 -6.10 3.08
N SER A 98 -0.04 -5.33 4.12
CA SER A 98 -0.03 -5.82 5.51
C SER A 98 -1.13 -6.82 5.76
N SER A 99 -2.32 -6.59 5.19
CA SER A 99 -3.45 -7.48 5.37
C SER A 99 -3.22 -8.85 4.72
N VAL A 100 -2.70 -8.85 3.49
CA VAL A 100 -2.37 -10.08 2.77
C VAL A 100 -1.22 -10.82 3.43
N ALA A 101 -0.18 -10.10 3.88
CA ALA A 101 0.94 -10.71 4.60
C ALA A 101 0.48 -11.41 5.89
N ALA A 102 -0.35 -10.73 6.68
CA ALA A 102 -0.91 -11.29 7.91
C ALA A 102 -1.86 -12.46 7.63
N ALA A 103 -2.73 -12.35 6.62
CA ALA A 103 -3.61 -13.45 6.22
C ALA A 103 -2.82 -14.70 5.83
N SER A 104 -1.75 -14.52 5.03
CA SER A 104 -0.86 -15.61 4.63
C SER A 104 -0.17 -16.25 5.83
N SER A 105 0.41 -15.43 6.71
CA SER A 105 1.24 -15.90 7.82
C SER A 105 0.42 -16.57 8.94
N PHE A 106 -0.78 -16.07 9.25
CA PHE A 106 -1.62 -16.59 10.34
C PHE A 106 -2.71 -17.55 9.85
N VAL A 107 -3.53 -17.12 8.89
CA VAL A 107 -4.65 -17.94 8.38
C VAL A 107 -4.14 -19.06 7.48
N GLY A 108 -3.15 -18.78 6.63
CA GLY A 108 -2.55 -19.79 5.76
C GLY A 108 -1.89 -20.94 6.54
N GLU A 109 -1.22 -20.66 7.66
CA GLU A 109 -0.66 -21.73 8.51
C GLU A 109 -1.74 -22.55 9.24
N LYS A 110 -2.83 -21.89 9.64
CA LYS A 110 -4.00 -22.57 10.22
C LYS A 110 -4.65 -23.52 9.21
N GLU A 111 -4.84 -23.06 7.97
CA GLU A 111 -5.45 -23.83 6.88
C GLU A 111 -4.58 -25.02 6.45
N ARG A 112 -3.25 -24.85 6.46
CA ARG A 112 -2.28 -25.92 6.13
C ARG A 112 -2.02 -26.89 7.28
N GLY A 113 -2.60 -26.67 8.46
CA GLY A 113 -2.39 -27.50 9.65
C GLY A 113 -0.97 -27.46 10.21
N THR A 114 -0.20 -26.41 9.91
CA THR A 114 1.22 -26.29 10.33
C THR A 114 1.42 -25.54 11.64
N LEU A 115 0.34 -24.99 12.22
CA LEU A 115 0.38 -24.35 13.55
C LEU A 115 0.88 -25.28 14.67
N PRO A 116 0.42 -26.55 14.80
CA PRO A 116 0.88 -27.44 15.86
C PRO A 116 2.37 -27.75 15.76
N THR A 117 2.89 -27.96 14.53
CA THR A 117 4.31 -28.19 14.28
C THR A 117 5.16 -26.97 14.59
N LEU A 118 4.64 -25.76 14.37
CA LEU A 118 5.33 -24.52 14.75
C LEU A 118 5.44 -24.37 16.28
N LEU A 119 4.42 -24.82 17.03
CA LEU A 119 4.42 -24.82 18.49
C LEU A 119 5.34 -25.86 19.11
N LEU A 120 5.73 -26.89 18.36
CA LEU A 120 6.74 -27.88 18.77
C LEU A 120 8.18 -27.38 18.61
N THR A 121 8.39 -26.20 18.00
CA THR A 121 9.71 -25.59 17.92
C THR A 121 10.18 -25.11 19.29
N PRO A 122 11.51 -25.01 19.55
CA PRO A 122 12.04 -24.51 20.83
C PRO A 122 11.76 -23.01 21.06
N MET A 123 10.95 -22.36 20.23
CA MET A 123 10.57 -20.96 20.37
C MET A 123 9.30 -20.82 21.20
N SER A 124 9.32 -19.90 22.16
CA SER A 124 8.10 -19.52 22.89
C SER A 124 7.05 -18.93 21.94
N VAL A 125 5.77 -19.20 22.22
CA VAL A 125 4.61 -18.67 21.45
C VAL A 125 4.68 -17.15 21.26
N LYS A 126 5.10 -16.40 22.28
CA LYS A 126 5.27 -14.94 22.21
C LYS A 126 6.30 -14.50 21.17
N ARG A 127 7.42 -15.22 21.07
CA ARG A 127 8.49 -14.94 20.07
C ARG A 127 8.04 -15.28 18.66
N ILE A 128 7.30 -16.37 18.48
CA ILE A 128 6.69 -16.73 17.19
C ILE A 128 5.75 -15.63 16.72
N PHE A 129 4.83 -15.19 17.58
CA PHE A 129 3.89 -14.12 17.26
C PHE A 129 4.61 -12.83 16.89
N HIS A 130 5.56 -12.39 17.71
CA HIS A 130 6.35 -11.20 17.46
C HIS A 130 7.13 -11.26 16.14
N ALA A 131 7.76 -12.40 15.83
CA ALA A 131 8.48 -12.60 14.58
C ALA A 131 7.57 -12.54 13.36
N LYS A 132 6.38 -13.14 13.41
CA LYS A 132 5.39 -13.10 12.33
C LYS A 132 4.87 -11.69 12.10
N THR A 133 4.47 -10.99 13.16
CA THR A 133 3.99 -9.61 13.08
C THR A 133 5.07 -8.70 12.48
N LEU A 134 6.31 -8.78 12.97
CA LEU A 134 7.42 -8.01 12.41
C LEU A 134 7.73 -8.37 10.96
N GLY A 135 7.66 -9.65 10.61
CA GLY A 135 7.84 -10.13 9.23
C GLY A 135 6.80 -9.54 8.28
N CYS A 136 5.53 -9.51 8.70
CA CYS A 136 4.44 -8.91 7.93
C CYS A 136 4.67 -7.40 7.74
N VAL A 137 4.96 -6.67 8.83
CA VAL A 137 5.23 -5.23 8.76
C VAL A 137 6.42 -4.92 7.84
N LEU A 138 7.52 -5.69 7.95
CA LEU A 138 8.71 -5.48 7.14
C LEU A 138 8.45 -5.75 5.65
N LEU A 139 7.73 -6.84 5.34
CA LEU A 139 7.34 -7.15 3.96
C LEU A 139 6.50 -6.02 3.36
N SER A 140 5.48 -5.55 4.08
CA SER A 140 4.62 -4.46 3.63
C SER A 140 5.39 -3.15 3.47
N ALA A 141 6.34 -2.87 4.36
CA ALA A 141 7.20 -1.70 4.26
C ALA A 141 8.08 -1.76 3.00
N ILE A 142 8.67 -2.92 2.68
CA ILE A 142 9.47 -3.11 1.45
C ILE A 142 8.62 -2.88 0.20
N VAL A 143 7.44 -3.51 0.13
CA VAL A 143 6.51 -3.34 -1.01
C VAL A 143 6.09 -1.88 -1.17
N THR A 144 5.77 -1.21 -0.07
CA THR A 144 5.36 0.19 -0.07
C THR A 144 6.50 1.12 -0.48
N ALA A 145 7.72 0.86 -0.02
CA ALA A 145 8.91 1.63 -0.40
C ALA A 145 9.22 1.51 -1.89
N ILE A 146 9.17 0.29 -2.45
CA ILE A 146 9.35 0.08 -3.91
C ILE A 146 8.26 0.81 -4.68
N SER A 147 7.01 0.69 -4.23
CA SER A 147 5.87 1.37 -4.87
C SER A 147 6.05 2.89 -4.83
N PHE A 148 6.52 3.44 -3.72
CA PHE A 148 6.81 4.87 -3.60
C PHE A 148 7.88 5.35 -4.58
N VAL A 149 8.97 4.60 -4.74
CA VAL A 149 10.03 4.97 -5.70
C VAL A 149 9.47 5.00 -7.12
N VAL A 150 8.70 3.99 -7.52
CA VAL A 150 8.07 3.94 -8.84
C VAL A 150 7.08 5.10 -9.03
N PHE A 151 6.23 5.34 -8.03
CA PHE A 151 5.30 6.47 -8.01
C PHE A 151 6.03 7.81 -8.20
N ALA A 152 7.08 8.03 -7.40
CA ALA A 152 7.85 9.26 -7.41
C ALA A 152 8.44 9.53 -8.79
N VAL A 153 9.00 8.51 -9.46
CA VAL A 153 9.52 8.65 -10.83
C VAL A 153 8.43 9.10 -11.80
N ILE A 154 7.25 8.46 -11.77
CA ILE A 154 6.14 8.77 -12.70
C ILE A 154 5.64 10.20 -12.49
N VAL A 155 5.41 10.60 -11.24
CA VAL A 155 4.91 11.93 -10.90
C VAL A 155 5.95 13.00 -11.21
N SER A 156 7.23 12.75 -10.95
CA SER A 156 8.32 13.69 -11.27
C SER A 156 8.40 13.97 -12.77
N VAL A 157 8.17 12.97 -13.61
CA VAL A 157 8.08 13.17 -15.06
C VAL A 157 6.91 14.11 -15.39
N GLY A 158 5.76 13.95 -14.74
CA GLY A 158 4.61 14.85 -14.88
C GLY A 158 4.91 16.28 -14.43
N ASP A 159 5.62 16.45 -13.30
CA ASP A 159 6.01 17.76 -12.77
C ASP A 159 6.93 18.49 -13.75
N ILE A 160 7.95 17.80 -14.31
CA ILE A 160 8.86 18.37 -15.30
C ILE A 160 8.12 18.77 -16.57
N LEU A 161 7.20 17.94 -17.07
CA LEU A 161 6.43 18.23 -18.28
C LEU A 161 5.51 19.46 -18.12
N LEU A 162 4.99 19.69 -16.91
CA LEU A 162 4.07 20.78 -16.62
C LEU A 162 4.76 22.00 -16.00
N GLY A 163 6.07 21.95 -15.77
CA GLY A 163 6.85 23.02 -15.13
C GLY A 163 6.45 23.26 -13.66
N LEU A 164 6.00 22.21 -12.96
CA LEU A 164 5.66 22.24 -11.54
C LEU A 164 6.90 21.96 -10.67
N PRO A 165 6.95 22.48 -9.43
CA PRO A 165 7.95 22.04 -8.46
C PRO A 165 7.75 20.56 -8.13
N PHE A 166 8.82 19.91 -7.67
CA PHE A 166 8.81 18.52 -7.26
C PHE A 166 7.71 18.25 -6.23
N PHE A 167 6.86 17.25 -6.48
CA PHE A 167 5.67 16.97 -5.68
C PHE A 167 5.90 16.70 -4.19
N LEU A 168 7.13 16.34 -3.79
CA LEU A 168 7.45 15.94 -2.42
C LEU A 168 7.44 17.14 -1.47
N ASN A 169 6.27 17.39 -0.90
CA ASN A 169 6.04 18.41 0.10
C ASN A 169 6.10 17.84 1.54
N TRP A 170 5.96 18.70 2.53
CA TRP A 170 5.93 18.30 3.95
C TRP A 170 4.78 17.34 4.28
N SER A 171 3.64 17.45 3.60
CA SER A 171 2.50 16.54 3.77
C SER A 171 2.84 15.12 3.31
N TRP A 172 3.51 14.98 2.16
CA TRP A 172 4.01 13.69 1.65
C TRP A 172 5.05 13.07 2.58
N LEU A 173 5.98 13.88 3.12
CA LEU A 173 6.93 13.39 4.11
C LEU A 173 6.22 12.90 5.39
N ALA A 174 5.25 13.65 5.90
CA ALA A 174 4.46 13.23 7.05
C ALA A 174 3.66 11.95 6.76
N LEU A 175 3.12 11.81 5.55
CA LEU A 175 2.39 10.64 5.11
C LEU A 175 3.29 9.39 5.09
N ILE A 176 4.49 9.49 4.53
CA ILE A 176 5.43 8.37 4.43
C ILE A 176 5.98 8.00 5.81
N LEU A 177 6.34 8.99 6.63
CA LEU A 177 7.03 8.76 7.89
C LEU A 177 6.10 8.36 9.04
N PHE A 178 4.87 8.88 9.06
CA PHE A 178 3.93 8.64 10.17
C PHE A 178 2.71 7.82 9.73
N LEU A 179 2.03 8.26 8.67
CA LEU A 179 0.73 7.69 8.31
C LEU A 179 0.88 6.28 7.73
N THR A 180 1.87 6.07 6.86
CA THR A 180 2.20 4.78 6.25
C THR A 180 2.53 3.71 7.28
N PRO A 181 3.48 3.91 8.23
CA PRO A 181 3.74 2.90 9.25
C PRO A 181 2.55 2.69 10.18
N ALA A 182 1.81 3.75 10.54
CA ALA A 182 0.60 3.61 11.35
C ALA A 182 -0.45 2.72 10.67
N VAL A 183 -0.73 2.94 9.38
CA VAL A 183 -1.66 2.14 8.58
C VAL A 183 -1.14 0.71 8.39
N THR A 184 0.17 0.52 8.20
CA THR A 184 0.77 -0.82 8.08
C THR A 184 0.56 -1.63 9.37
N VAL A 185 0.85 -1.04 10.53
CA VAL A 185 0.65 -1.70 11.83
C VAL A 185 -0.83 -1.97 12.07
N PHE A 186 -1.69 -0.99 11.78
CA PHE A 186 -3.13 -1.15 11.87
C PHE A 186 -3.64 -2.32 11.03
N GLY A 187 -3.22 -2.43 9.77
CA GLY A 187 -3.60 -3.53 8.88
C GLY A 187 -3.15 -4.90 9.40
N VAL A 188 -1.92 -5.02 9.91
CA VAL A 188 -1.46 -6.28 10.52
C VAL A 188 -2.30 -6.63 11.76
N VAL A 189 -2.51 -5.69 12.68
CA VAL A 189 -3.28 -5.93 13.91
C VAL A 189 -4.72 -6.29 13.60
N PHE A 190 -5.36 -5.56 12.68
CA PHE A 190 -6.71 -5.84 12.21
C PHE A 190 -6.82 -7.26 11.66
N MET A 191 -5.90 -7.65 10.78
CA MET A 191 -5.91 -8.99 10.21
C MET A 191 -5.61 -10.10 11.20
N VAL A 192 -4.76 -9.85 12.20
CA VAL A 192 -4.58 -10.79 13.30
C VAL A 192 -5.91 -11.02 14.04
N MET A 193 -6.68 -9.97 14.32
CA MET A 193 -8.00 -10.11 14.96
C MET A 193 -9.00 -10.88 14.08
N VAL A 194 -9.02 -10.59 12.78
CA VAL A 194 -9.88 -11.29 11.81
C VAL A 194 -9.47 -12.77 11.67
N SER A 195 -8.17 -13.07 11.67
CA SER A 195 -7.65 -14.45 11.54
C SER A 195 -8.14 -15.42 12.62
N ALA A 196 -8.51 -14.90 13.80
CA ALA A 196 -9.09 -15.70 14.87
C ALA A 196 -10.49 -16.24 14.49
N ARG A 197 -11.24 -15.50 13.65
CA ARG A 197 -12.61 -15.83 13.24
C ARG A 197 -12.70 -16.50 11.87
N SER A 198 -11.76 -16.21 10.97
CA SER A 198 -11.81 -16.70 9.59
C SER A 198 -11.40 -18.17 9.45
N LYS A 199 -12.03 -18.85 8.49
CA LYS A 199 -11.76 -20.26 8.18
C LYS A 199 -10.90 -20.46 6.93
N SER A 200 -10.87 -19.48 6.02
CA SER A 200 -10.06 -19.53 4.79
C SER A 200 -9.26 -18.25 4.53
N TYR A 201 -8.09 -18.42 3.90
CA TYR A 201 -7.27 -17.32 3.38
C TYR A 201 -8.06 -16.37 2.46
N VAL A 202 -8.91 -16.90 1.58
CA VAL A 202 -9.70 -16.10 0.61
C VAL A 202 -10.71 -15.20 1.32
N GLU A 203 -11.43 -15.75 2.28
CA GLU A 203 -12.42 -15.04 3.11
C GLU A 203 -11.76 -13.88 3.88
N SER A 204 -10.54 -14.11 4.38
CA SER A 204 -9.77 -13.12 5.14
C SER A 204 -9.32 -11.95 4.27
N VAL A 205 -8.83 -12.23 3.06
CA VAL A 205 -8.42 -11.19 2.09
C VAL A 205 -9.65 -10.42 1.58
N GLN A 206 -10.78 -11.08 1.31
CA GLN A 206 -12.02 -10.40 0.92
C GLN A 206 -12.57 -9.51 2.03
N THR A 207 -12.52 -9.96 3.28
CA THR A 207 -12.90 -9.15 4.46
C THR A 207 -12.00 -7.92 4.60
N SER A 208 -10.69 -8.06 4.33
CA SER A 208 -9.79 -6.89 4.28
C SER A 208 -10.11 -5.94 3.13
N GLY A 209 -10.64 -6.45 2.02
CA GLY A 209 -11.15 -5.65 0.90
C GLY A 209 -12.25 -4.67 1.30
N TYR A 210 -13.17 -5.10 2.17
CA TYR A 210 -14.22 -4.23 2.73
C TYR A 210 -13.69 -3.18 3.71
N LEU A 211 -12.50 -3.35 4.26
CA LEU A 211 -11.88 -2.32 5.13
C LEU A 211 -11.30 -1.17 4.30
N VAL A 212 -10.88 -1.46 3.07
CA VAL A 212 -10.23 -0.49 2.17
C VAL A 212 -11.23 0.30 1.35
N LEU A 213 -12.43 -0.24 1.14
CA LEU A 213 -13.54 0.45 0.49
C LEU A 213 -14.46 1.04 1.56
N PRO A 214 -14.59 2.38 1.65
CA PRO A 214 -15.57 3.01 2.56
C PRO A 214 -17.02 2.72 2.16
#